data_AF-A0A4Y8KZW4-F1
#
_entry.id   AF-A0A4Y8KZW4-F1
#
_cell.length_a   1.000
_cell.length_b   1.000
_cell.length_c   1.000
_cell.angle_alpha   90.00
_cell.angle_beta   90.00
_cell.angle_gamma   90.00
#
_symmetry.space_group_name_H-M   'P 1'
#
loop_
_entity.id
_entity.type
_entity.pdbx_description
1 polymer ?
#
loop_
_entity_poly.entity_id
_entity_poly.type
_entity_poly.pdbx_seq_one_letter_code
_entity_poly.pdbx_strand_id
1 'polypeptide(L)'
;MPWNKNDYPDSWKNLEPAVRNKAIEIGNALVEEEGYEEGRAIAIATDRAKKSIQNDDQETYELRPHDDGWQLIKKGSHKAIYTEETKAALEDKAKSYVTEHNGILKVFKADESVEQTLYKV
;
A
#
# COMPACT_ATOMS: atom_id res chain seq x y z
N MET A 1 13.66 2.44 23.96
CA MET A 1 12.78 3.61 24.16
C MET A 1 12.06 3.87 22.85
N PRO A 2 10.78 4.30 22.85
CA PRO A 2 10.08 4.60 21.61
C PRO A 2 10.55 5.93 21.02
N TRP A 3 10.91 5.93 19.74
CA TRP A 3 11.27 7.12 18.98
C TRP A 3 10.06 8.04 18.78
N ASN A 4 10.31 9.34 18.65
CA ASN A 4 9.28 10.34 18.39
C ASN A 4 9.78 11.41 17.41
N LYS A 5 8.93 12.39 17.05
CA LYS A 5 9.25 13.42 16.04
C LYS A 5 10.43 14.32 16.41
N ASN A 6 10.81 14.38 17.69
CA ASN A 6 11.90 15.21 18.19
C ASN A 6 13.11 14.38 18.64
N ASP A 7 12.91 13.08 18.88
CA ASP A 7 13.93 12.16 19.38
C ASP A 7 13.88 10.87 18.56
N TYR A 8 14.71 10.81 17.52
CA TYR A 8 14.79 9.73 16.57
C TYR A 8 16.24 9.45 16.16
N PRO A 9 16.56 8.28 15.60
CA PRO A 9 17.91 7.93 15.21
C PRO A 9 18.49 8.86 14.15
N ASP A 10 19.79 9.17 14.22
CA ASP A 10 20.45 10.05 13.24
C ASP A 10 20.25 9.63 11.78
N SER A 11 20.10 8.31 11.52
CA SER A 11 19.78 7.77 10.20
C SER A 11 18.48 8.32 9.59
N TRP A 12 17.54 8.82 10.39
CA TRP A 12 16.28 9.40 9.93
C TRP A 12 16.30 10.92 9.77
N LYS A 13 17.37 11.59 10.18
CA LYS A 13 17.49 13.05 10.14
C LYS A 13 17.35 13.66 8.75
N ASN A 14 17.80 12.93 7.73
CA ASN A 14 17.77 13.35 6.33
C ASN A 14 16.62 12.72 5.52
N LEU A 15 15.69 12.00 6.16
CA LEU A 15 14.52 11.46 5.48
C LEU A 15 13.46 12.54 5.31
N GLU A 16 12.66 12.43 4.24
CA GLU A 16 11.49 13.28 4.07
C GLU A 16 10.54 13.16 5.27
N PRO A 17 9.86 14.25 5.68
CA PRO A 17 9.04 14.25 6.89
C PRO A 17 7.97 13.13 6.91
N ALA A 18 7.35 12.82 5.77
CA ALA A 18 6.37 11.76 5.65
C ALA A 18 6.99 10.37 5.88
N VAL A 19 8.14 10.09 5.23
CA VAL A 19 8.88 8.84 5.38
C VAL A 19 9.39 8.69 6.82
N ARG A 20 9.95 9.74 7.41
CA ARG A 20 10.43 9.73 8.80
C ARG A 20 9.33 9.43 9.79
N ASN A 21 8.18 10.11 9.68
CA ASN A 21 7.06 9.88 10.59
C ASN A 21 6.55 8.43 10.51
N LYS A 22 6.48 7.88 9.28
CA LYS A 22 6.09 6.48 9.09
C LYS A 22 7.15 5.50 9.58
N ALA A 23 8.44 5.83 9.45
CA ALA A 23 9.53 5.02 9.99
C ALA A 23 9.52 4.99 11.51
N ILE A 24 9.20 6.11 12.17
CA ILE A 24 9.03 6.17 13.64
C ILE A 24 7.91 5.22 14.09
N GLU A 25 6.74 5.28 13.44
CA GLU A 25 5.60 4.43 13.76
C GLU A 25 5.95 2.94 13.63
N ILE A 26 6.52 2.55 12.49
CA ILE A 26 6.89 1.16 12.21
C ILE A 26 8.04 0.72 13.13
N GLY A 27 9.03 1.57 13.35
CA GLY A 27 10.20 1.27 14.17
C GLY A 27 9.82 1.01 15.62
N ASN A 28 8.91 1.82 16.18
CA ASN A 28 8.41 1.60 17.53
C ASN A 28 7.69 0.26 17.64
N ALA A 29 6.82 -0.08 16.68
CA ALA A 29 6.16 -1.38 16.66
C ALA A 29 7.16 -2.55 16.57
N LEU A 30 8.22 -2.43 15.77
CA LEU A 30 9.26 -3.46 15.66
C LEU A 30 10.04 -3.69 16.96
N VAL A 31 10.36 -2.62 17.69
CA VAL A 31 11.10 -2.71 18.96
C VAL A 31 10.19 -3.15 20.10
N GLU A 32 8.97 -2.61 20.18
CA GLU A 32 8.04 -2.84 21.27
C GLU A 32 7.28 -4.16 21.15
N GLU A 33 6.76 -4.50 19.96
CA GLU A 33 5.98 -5.73 19.75
C GLU A 33 6.85 -6.92 19.36
N GLU A 34 7.81 -6.72 18.45
CA GLU A 34 8.63 -7.81 17.91
C GLU A 34 9.99 -7.97 18.64
N GLY A 35 10.36 -7.03 19.52
CA GLY A 35 11.61 -7.08 20.29
C GLY A 35 12.88 -6.98 19.44
N TYR A 36 12.79 -6.37 18.25
CA TYR A 36 13.94 -6.24 17.34
C TYR A 36 15.00 -5.30 17.93
N GLU A 37 16.27 -5.62 17.68
CA GLU A 37 17.37 -4.70 17.97
C GLU A 37 17.21 -3.38 17.22
N GLU A 38 17.51 -2.27 17.88
CA GLU A 38 17.28 -0.91 17.37
C GLU A 38 17.87 -0.71 15.96
N GLY A 39 19.11 -1.14 15.72
CA GLY A 39 19.74 -1.03 14.39
C GLY A 39 18.98 -1.78 13.29
N ARG A 40 18.43 -2.96 13.61
CA ARG A 40 17.65 -3.77 12.67
C ARG A 40 16.27 -3.16 12.44
N ALA A 41 15.63 -2.70 13.52
CA ALA A 41 14.36 -2.00 13.45
C ALA A 41 14.46 -0.73 12.60
N ILE A 42 15.54 0.06 12.73
CA ILE A 42 15.79 1.26 11.92
C ILE A 42 15.83 0.94 10.43
N ALA A 43 16.59 -0.08 10.03
CA ALA A 43 16.71 -0.46 8.63
C ALA A 43 15.38 -0.93 8.03
N ILE A 44 14.68 -1.83 8.75
CA ILE A 44 13.38 -2.37 8.30
C ILE A 44 12.32 -1.28 8.27
N ALA A 45 12.24 -0.44 9.30
CA ALA A 45 11.29 0.66 9.37
C ALA A 45 11.52 1.68 8.25
N THR A 46 12.78 1.99 7.93
CA THR A 46 13.11 2.89 6.81
C THR A 46 12.65 2.31 5.47
N ASP A 47 12.90 1.02 5.22
CA ASP A 47 12.46 0.34 3.98
C ASP A 47 10.93 0.32 3.88
N ARG A 48 10.24 -0.12 4.94
CA ARG A 48 8.77 -0.18 4.97
C ARG A 48 8.15 1.21 4.85
N ALA A 49 8.74 2.23 5.48
CA ALA A 49 8.27 3.61 5.38
C ALA A 49 8.43 4.18 3.97
N LYS A 50 9.59 3.98 3.33
CA LYS A 50 9.81 4.40 1.93
C LYS A 50 8.81 3.74 1.00
N LYS A 51 8.60 2.42 1.15
CA LYS A 51 7.58 1.69 0.38
C LYS A 51 6.18 2.22 0.63
N SER A 52 5.83 2.53 1.87
CA SER A 52 4.51 3.07 2.22
C SER A 52 4.27 4.43 1.56
N ILE A 53 5.25 5.33 1.55
CA ILE A 53 5.11 6.65 0.91
C ILE A 53 5.12 6.54 -0.61
N GLN A 54 5.98 5.70 -1.19
CA GLN A 54 5.96 5.43 -2.63
C GLN A 54 4.63 4.81 -3.10
N ASN A 55 4.02 3.93 -2.30
CA ASN A 55 2.71 3.36 -2.60
C ASN A 55 1.55 4.38 -2.44
N ASP A 56 1.74 5.45 -1.66
CA ASP A 56 0.72 6.48 -1.46
C ASP A 56 0.62 7.44 -2.66
N ASP A 57 1.73 7.62 -3.39
CA ASP A 57 1.77 8.40 -4.64
C ASP A 57 1.18 7.62 -5.83
N GLN A 58 1.21 6.28 -5.79
CA GLN A 58 0.68 5.44 -6.85
C GLN A 58 -0.84 5.29 -6.74
N GLU A 59 -1.53 5.57 -7.86
CA GLU A 59 -2.97 5.36 -7.96
C GLU A 59 -3.31 3.88 -7.73
N THR A 60 -3.93 3.57 -6.59
CA THR A 60 -4.38 2.20 -6.31
C THR A 60 -5.79 2.02 -6.87
N TYR A 61 -5.98 0.92 -7.60
CA TYR A 61 -7.24 0.49 -8.17
C TYR A 61 -7.67 -0.82 -7.53
N GLU A 62 -8.93 -0.89 -7.14
CA GLU A 62 -9.53 -2.00 -6.41
C GLU A 62 -10.58 -2.67 -7.29
N LEU A 63 -10.36 -3.94 -7.60
CA LEU A 63 -11.30 -4.79 -8.33
C LEU A 63 -12.17 -5.50 -7.28
N ARG A 64 -13.43 -5.08 -7.15
CA ARG A 64 -14.37 -5.57 -6.14
C ARG A 64 -15.61 -6.22 -6.78
N PRO A 65 -16.21 -7.22 -6.11
CA PRO A 65 -17.54 -7.69 -6.50
C PRO A 65 -18.58 -6.57 -6.32
N HIS A 66 -19.62 -6.58 -7.15
CA HIS A 66 -20.79 -5.71 -7.08
C HIS A 66 -22.06 -6.53 -7.37
N ASP A 67 -23.24 -6.01 -7.07
CA ASP A 67 -24.53 -6.71 -7.26
C ASP A 67 -24.74 -7.24 -8.69
N ASP A 68 -24.23 -6.52 -9.70
CA ASP A 68 -24.32 -6.87 -11.13
C ASP A 68 -23.01 -7.44 -11.72
N GLY A 69 -22.12 -7.98 -10.87
CA GLY A 69 -20.89 -8.64 -11.31
C GLY A 69 -19.65 -8.09 -10.62
N TRP A 70 -18.77 -7.45 -11.38
CA TRP A 70 -17.46 -6.98 -10.91
C TRP A 70 -17.21 -5.55 -11.35
N GLN A 71 -16.62 -4.75 -10.48
CA GLN A 71 -16.27 -3.35 -10.76
C GLN A 71 -14.83 -3.02 -10.40
N LEU A 72 -14.21 -2.14 -11.19
CA LEU A 72 -12.93 -1.54 -10.91
C LEU A 72 -13.16 -0.12 -10.39
N ILE A 73 -12.75 0.16 -9.16
CA ILE A 73 -12.83 1.49 -8.55
C ILE A 73 -11.43 1.98 -8.19
N LYS A 74 -11.21 3.29 -8.17
CA LYS A 74 -9.99 3.84 -7.56
C LYS A 74 -10.14 3.80 -6.04
N LYS A 75 -9.08 3.43 -5.32
CA LYS A 75 -9.05 3.43 -3.84
C LYS A 75 -9.49 4.82 -3.33
N GLY A 76 -10.54 4.84 -2.50
CA GLY A 76 -11.13 6.08 -1.97
C GLY A 76 -12.17 6.77 -2.87
N SER A 77 -12.45 6.22 -4.06
CA SER A 77 -13.52 6.67 -4.96
C SER A 77 -14.69 5.69 -4.93
N HIS A 78 -15.91 6.21 -4.93
CA HIS A 78 -17.14 5.42 -5.07
C HIS A 78 -17.55 5.20 -6.53
N LYS A 79 -16.82 5.78 -7.49
CA LYS A 79 -17.15 5.70 -8.92
C LYS A 79 -16.44 4.51 -9.55
N ALA A 80 -17.22 3.59 -10.11
CA ALA A 80 -16.72 2.53 -10.99
C ALA A 80 -16.12 3.12 -12.27
N ILE A 81 -14.88 2.73 -12.56
CA ILE A 81 -14.15 3.03 -13.79
C ILE A 81 -14.60 2.05 -14.88
N TYR A 82 -14.68 0.76 -14.53
CA TYR A 82 -15.17 -0.32 -15.38
C TYR A 82 -16.09 -1.23 -14.58
N THR A 83 -17.07 -1.82 -15.25
CA THR A 83 -17.97 -2.84 -14.68
C THR A 83 -18.14 -3.95 -15.70
N GLU A 84 -17.97 -5.21 -15.29
CA GLU A 84 -18.15 -6.38 -16.14
C GLU A 84 -18.89 -7.48 -15.38
N GLU A 85 -19.56 -8.37 -16.10
CA GLU A 85 -20.28 -9.50 -15.50
C GLU A 85 -19.33 -10.52 -14.85
N THR A 86 -18.10 -10.67 -15.38
CA THR A 86 -17.14 -11.66 -14.91
C THR A 86 -15.81 -11.04 -14.45
N LYS A 87 -15.24 -11.64 -13.40
CA LYS A 87 -13.95 -11.24 -12.85
C LYS A 87 -12.85 -11.25 -13.92
N ALA A 88 -12.80 -12.31 -14.73
CA ALA A 88 -11.75 -12.50 -15.72
C ALA A 88 -11.75 -11.40 -16.80
N ALA A 89 -12.94 -11.00 -17.28
CA ALA A 89 -13.07 -9.92 -18.25
C ALA A 89 -12.64 -8.57 -17.66
N LEU A 90 -13.01 -8.31 -16.41
CA LEU A 90 -12.60 -7.08 -15.73
C LEU A 90 -11.11 -7.06 -15.41
N GLU A 91 -10.54 -8.20 -15.01
CA GLU A 91 -9.14 -8.29 -14.62
C GLU A 91 -8.20 -7.95 -15.78
N ASP A 92 -8.50 -8.40 -16.99
CA ASP A 92 -7.72 -8.08 -18.20
C ASP A 92 -7.74 -6.56 -18.49
N LYS A 93 -8.94 -5.97 -18.47
CA LYS A 93 -9.14 -4.51 -18.63
C LYS A 93 -8.44 -3.72 -17.53
N ALA A 94 -8.58 -4.17 -16.29
CA ALA A 94 -7.97 -3.53 -15.12
C ALA A 94 -6.44 -3.60 -15.20
N LYS A 95 -5.85 -4.74 -15.54
CA LYS A 95 -4.39 -4.88 -15.70
C LYS A 95 -3.85 -3.88 -16.72
N SER A 96 -4.51 -3.76 -17.88
CA SER A 96 -4.15 -2.79 -18.92
C SER A 96 -4.27 -1.35 -18.42
N TYR A 97 -5.40 -0.99 -17.81
CA TYR A 97 -5.65 0.36 -17.29
C TYR A 97 -4.66 0.77 -16.20
N VAL A 98 -4.46 -0.09 -15.19
CA VAL A 98 -3.52 0.16 -14.10
C VAL A 98 -2.09 0.30 -14.62
N THR A 99 -1.71 -0.50 -15.61
CA THR A 99 -0.37 -0.43 -16.23
C THR A 99 -0.15 0.90 -16.95
N GLU A 100 -1.15 1.38 -17.68
CA GLU A 100 -1.11 2.69 -18.36
C GLU A 100 -1.04 3.86 -17.36
N HIS A 101 -1.76 3.75 -16.25
CA HIS A 101 -1.79 4.75 -15.18
C HIS A 101 -0.63 4.62 -14.17
N ASN A 102 0.31 3.70 -14.36
CA ASN A 102 1.39 3.40 -13.41
C ASN A 102 0.90 3.14 -11.97
N GLY A 103 -0.30 2.57 -11.86
CA GLY A 103 -0.97 2.32 -10.59
C GLY A 103 -0.68 0.93 -10.01
N ILE A 104 -1.40 0.62 -8.93
CA ILE A 104 -1.38 -0.68 -8.26
C ILE A 104 -2.76 -1.32 -8.41
N LEU A 105 -2.83 -2.59 -8.82
CA LEU A 105 -4.10 -3.32 -8.92
C LEU A 105 -4.28 -4.24 -7.72
N LYS A 106 -5.30 -4.00 -6.91
CA LYS A 106 -5.74 -4.88 -5.83
C LYS A 106 -6.99 -5.64 -6.26
N VAL A 107 -6.86 -6.96 -6.36
CA VAL A 107 -7.95 -7.86 -6.72
C VAL A 107 -8.55 -8.42 -5.45
N PHE A 108 -9.84 -8.15 -5.21
CA PHE A 108 -10.60 -8.72 -4.10
C PHE A 108 -11.32 -10.00 -4.51
N LYS A 109 -11.65 -10.82 -3.52
CA LYS A 109 -12.53 -11.98 -3.66
C LYS A 109 -13.99 -11.59 -3.46
N ALA A 110 -14.89 -12.53 -3.77
CA ALA A 110 -16.32 -12.39 -3.48
C ALA A 110 -16.61 -12.20 -1.98
N ASP A 111 -15.70 -12.63 -1.10
CA ASP A 111 -15.80 -12.47 0.36
C ASP A 111 -15.12 -11.19 0.89
N GLU A 112 -14.82 -10.22 0.04
CA GLU A 112 -14.13 -8.96 0.38
C GLU A 112 -12.69 -9.11 0.93
N SER A 113 -12.15 -10.33 0.96
CA SER A 113 -10.71 -10.55 1.19
C SER A 113 -9.88 -10.17 -0.03
N VAL A 114 -8.69 -9.58 0.19
CA VAL A 114 -7.74 -9.33 -0.90
C VAL A 114 -7.21 -10.67 -1.43
N GLU A 115 -7.44 -10.96 -2.70
CA GLU A 115 -6.94 -12.16 -3.37
C GLU A 115 -5.49 -11.99 -3.82
N GLN A 116 -5.22 -10.91 -4.56
CA GLN A 116 -3.93 -10.67 -5.21
C GLN A 116 -3.67 -9.17 -5.28
N THR A 117 -2.41 -8.79 -5.07
CA THR A 117 -1.94 -7.43 -5.36
C THR A 117 -0.90 -7.52 -6.47
N LEU A 118 -1.24 -6.94 -7.62
CA LEU A 118 -0.39 -6.92 -8.81
C LEU A 118 0.31 -5.56 -8.86
N TYR A 119 1.64 -5.62 -8.84
CA TYR A 119 2.52 -4.47 -8.94
C TYR A 119 3.12 -4.42 -10.34
N LYS A 120 3.41 -3.21 -10.82
CA LYS A 120 4.34 -3.03 -11.92
C LYS A 120 5.76 -3.32 -11.43
N VAL A 121 6.47 -4.20 -12.15
CA VAL A 121 7.93 -4.37 -12.06
C VAL A 121 8.60 -3.46 -13.07
#